data_AF-A0A9Q8V8J9-F1
#
_entry.id   AF-A0A9Q8V8J9-F1
#
_cell.length_a   1.000
_cell.length_b   1.000
_cell.length_c   1.000
_cell.angle_alpha   90.00
_cell.angle_beta   90.00
_cell.angle_gamma   90.00
#
_symmetry.space_group_name_H-M   'P 1'
#
loop_
_entity.id
_entity.type
_entity.pdbx_description
1 polymer ?
#
loop_
_entity_poly.entity_id
_entity_poly.type
_entity_poly.pdbx_seq_one_letter_code
_entity_poly.pdbx_strand_id
1 'polypeptide(L)'
;MSPPTVTPPTRYQPLRPATIASLDDSRRETLLRAVSNVASCEAARLTVGQIAAGLPLSEVDKDTYDGTASDRHPLHTLHKTLCPQAVDRAERFRSTFDPRVLKFKPQLCREYQAAAPRSRAFSTRLIELVAASIHQIAALLHESDARADPDWTRDIKSWTAPEGDAVWWYTFPDGPPPTLLRHKWYCDYAQYPRGVADSVG
;
A
#
# COMPACT_ATOMS: atom_id res chain seq x y z
N MET A 1 8.69 55.12 9.62
CA MET A 1 9.38 53.81 9.52
C MET A 1 8.43 52.88 8.79
N SER A 2 8.77 52.46 7.57
CA SER A 2 7.97 51.49 6.81
C SER A 2 8.24 50.08 7.33
N PRO A 3 7.22 49.22 7.47
CA PRO A 3 7.42 47.85 7.94
C PRO A 3 8.22 47.03 6.92
N PRO A 4 9.05 46.07 7.37
CA PRO A 4 9.81 45.22 6.47
C PRO A 4 8.87 44.35 5.63
N THR A 5 9.09 44.37 4.32
CA THR A 5 8.39 43.49 3.38
C THR A 5 8.85 42.06 3.62
N VAL A 6 8.01 41.25 4.23
CA VAL A 6 8.23 39.79 4.33
C VAL A 6 7.93 39.20 2.96
N THR A 7 8.98 38.78 2.25
CA THR A 7 8.84 38.01 1.02
C THR A 7 8.14 36.70 1.35
N PRO A 8 6.99 36.36 0.72
CA PRO A 8 6.32 35.10 0.97
C PRO A 8 7.26 33.95 0.59
N PRO A 9 7.30 32.85 1.38
CA PRO A 9 8.14 31.71 1.07
C PRO A 9 7.79 31.19 -0.32
N THR A 10 8.82 30.97 -1.13
CA THR A 10 8.73 30.34 -2.44
C THR A 10 7.85 29.10 -2.33
N ARG A 11 6.71 29.06 -3.02
CA ARG A 11 5.87 27.86 -3.08
C ARG A 11 6.76 26.69 -3.47
N TYR A 12 6.91 25.71 -2.56
CA TYR A 12 7.60 24.47 -2.85
C TYR A 12 6.88 23.83 -4.04
N GLN A 13 7.49 23.91 -5.23
CA GLN A 13 7.05 23.12 -6.35
C GLN A 13 7.59 21.71 -6.12
N PRO A 14 6.71 20.70 -5.93
CA PRO A 14 7.18 19.34 -5.80
C PRO A 14 7.92 18.95 -7.08
N LEU A 15 9.14 18.42 -6.93
CA LEU A 15 9.89 17.88 -8.04
C LEU A 15 9.03 16.85 -8.79
N ARG A 16 9.00 16.94 -10.12
CA ARG A 16 8.31 15.93 -10.93
C ARG A 16 8.87 14.55 -10.59
N PRO A 17 8.02 13.56 -10.24
CA PRO A 17 8.50 12.23 -9.90
C PRO A 17 9.21 11.61 -11.10
N ALA A 18 10.27 10.87 -10.82
CA ALA A 18 10.93 10.03 -11.81
C ALA A 18 10.07 8.78 -12.09
N THR A 19 10.35 8.12 -13.20
CA THR A 19 9.69 6.85 -13.55
C THR A 19 10.76 5.82 -13.86
N ILE A 20 10.35 4.56 -14.01
CA ILE A 20 11.29 3.52 -14.43
C ILE A 20 11.93 3.81 -15.80
N ALA A 21 11.27 4.65 -16.63
CA ALA A 21 11.77 5.09 -17.92
C ALA A 21 13.06 5.93 -17.81
N SER A 22 13.31 6.61 -16.67
CA SER A 22 14.49 7.48 -16.50
C SER A 22 15.76 6.76 -16.08
N LEU A 23 15.71 5.44 -15.88
CA LEU A 23 16.90 4.61 -15.60
C LEU A 23 17.57 4.20 -16.92
N ASP A 24 18.87 3.97 -16.90
CA ASP A 24 19.55 3.22 -17.96
C ASP A 24 19.02 1.78 -18.06
N ASP A 25 19.25 1.12 -19.20
CA ASP A 25 18.62 -0.17 -19.50
C ASP A 25 19.03 -1.28 -18.54
N SER A 26 20.31 -1.33 -18.12
CA SER A 26 20.80 -2.36 -17.20
C SER A 26 20.18 -2.21 -15.81
N ARG A 27 20.11 -0.98 -15.31
CA ARG A 27 19.48 -0.64 -14.02
C ARG A 27 17.97 -0.87 -14.05
N ARG A 28 17.32 -0.50 -15.16
CA ARG A 28 15.89 -0.72 -15.41
C ARG A 28 15.55 -2.20 -15.36
N GLU A 29 16.29 -3.02 -16.10
CA GLU A 29 16.08 -4.47 -16.15
C GLU A 29 16.31 -5.12 -14.79
N THR A 30 17.37 -4.70 -14.08
CA THR A 30 17.67 -5.20 -12.74
C THR A 30 16.52 -4.91 -11.77
N LEU A 31 15.99 -3.68 -11.78
CA LEU A 31 14.86 -3.31 -10.94
C LEU A 31 13.59 -4.11 -11.30
N LEU A 32 13.25 -4.21 -12.59
CA LEU A 32 12.08 -4.96 -13.04
C LEU A 32 12.15 -6.43 -12.62
N ARG A 33 13.32 -7.06 -12.77
CA ARG A 33 13.55 -8.44 -12.33
C ARG A 33 13.40 -8.58 -10.82
N ALA A 34 13.97 -7.65 -10.04
CA ALA A 34 13.85 -7.68 -8.59
C ALA A 34 12.41 -7.52 -8.11
N VAL A 35 11.65 -6.57 -8.71
CA VAL A 35 10.22 -6.39 -8.43
C VAL A 35 9.43 -7.64 -8.80
N SER A 36 9.68 -8.23 -9.98
CA SER A 36 9.03 -9.46 -10.40
C SER A 36 9.30 -10.62 -9.45
N ASN A 37 10.54 -10.77 -8.97
CA ASN A 37 10.91 -11.83 -8.03
C ASN A 37 10.20 -11.68 -6.68
N VAL A 38 10.16 -10.46 -6.15
CA VAL A 38 9.44 -10.17 -4.88
C VAL A 38 7.95 -10.37 -5.06
N ALA A 39 7.34 -9.84 -6.12
CA ALA A 39 5.91 -9.98 -6.38
C ALA A 39 5.47 -11.44 -6.62
N SER A 40 6.39 -12.31 -7.03
CA SER A 40 6.11 -13.74 -7.26
C SER A 40 6.24 -14.59 -5.99
N CYS A 41 6.76 -14.05 -4.88
CA CYS A 41 6.86 -14.81 -3.65
C CYS A 41 5.47 -15.09 -3.06
N GLU A 42 5.35 -16.15 -2.28
CA GLU A 42 4.08 -16.56 -1.68
C GLU A 42 3.49 -15.47 -0.78
N ALA A 43 4.32 -14.85 0.07
CA ALA A 43 3.90 -13.75 0.94
C ALA A 43 3.32 -12.59 0.14
N ALA A 44 3.98 -12.16 -0.94
CA ALA A 44 3.48 -11.08 -1.79
C ALA A 44 2.17 -11.46 -2.48
N ARG A 45 2.05 -12.68 -3.00
CA ARG A 45 0.80 -13.17 -3.61
C ARG A 45 -0.35 -13.20 -2.61
N LEU A 46 -0.09 -13.65 -1.37
CA LEU A 46 -1.08 -13.67 -0.30
C LEU A 46 -1.54 -12.26 0.08
N THR A 47 -0.61 -11.32 0.27
CA THR A 47 -0.92 -9.92 0.59
C THR A 47 -1.68 -9.24 -0.55
N VAL A 48 -1.24 -9.40 -1.79
CA VAL A 48 -1.92 -8.87 -2.98
C VAL A 48 -3.34 -9.45 -3.11
N GLY A 49 -3.53 -10.74 -2.82
CA GLY A 49 -4.86 -11.37 -2.78
C GLY A 49 -5.78 -10.76 -1.71
N GLN A 50 -5.25 -10.49 -0.51
CA GLN A 50 -6.00 -9.82 0.57
C GLN A 50 -6.37 -8.38 0.19
N ILE A 51 -5.44 -7.64 -0.45
CA ILE A 51 -5.71 -6.30 -0.98
C ILE A 51 -6.79 -6.34 -2.06
N ALA A 52 -6.76 -7.33 -2.95
CA ALA A 52 -7.80 -7.54 -3.95
C ALA A 52 -9.16 -7.91 -3.34
N ALA A 53 -9.18 -8.62 -2.20
CA ALA A 53 -10.40 -8.85 -1.41
C ALA A 53 -10.86 -7.58 -0.67
N GLY A 54 -9.94 -6.64 -0.41
CA GLY A 54 -10.16 -5.47 0.44
C GLY A 54 -10.27 -5.81 1.92
N LEU A 55 -9.83 -7.00 2.33
CA LEU A 55 -9.93 -7.53 3.68
C LEU A 55 -8.68 -8.37 4.02
N PRO A 56 -8.12 -8.27 5.23
CA PRO A 56 -7.12 -9.21 5.69
C PRO A 56 -7.75 -10.59 5.90
N LEU A 57 -6.96 -11.66 5.89
CA LEU A 57 -7.38 -12.96 6.38
C LEU A 57 -7.50 -12.94 7.90
N SER A 58 -8.38 -13.78 8.46
CA SER A 58 -8.55 -13.89 9.91
C SER A 58 -7.23 -14.13 10.66
N GLU A 59 -6.31 -14.92 10.11
CA GLU A 59 -5.05 -15.22 10.80
C GLU A 59 -4.09 -14.01 10.76
N VAL A 60 -4.08 -13.28 9.64
CA VAL A 60 -3.26 -12.07 9.49
C VAL A 60 -3.71 -10.97 10.43
N ASP A 61 -5.03 -10.77 10.57
CA ASP A 61 -5.56 -9.80 11.52
C ASP A 61 -5.26 -10.17 12.98
N LYS A 62 -5.35 -11.47 13.33
CA LYS A 62 -5.03 -11.97 14.68
C LYS A 62 -3.55 -11.94 15.03
N ASP A 63 -2.66 -12.03 14.03
CA ASP A 63 -1.21 -11.95 14.22
C ASP A 63 -0.73 -10.50 14.41
N THR A 64 -1.61 -9.52 14.21
CA THR A 64 -1.31 -8.12 14.49
C THR A 64 -1.36 -7.87 16.00
N TYR A 65 -0.30 -7.30 16.58
CA TYR A 65 -0.11 -7.14 18.03
C TYR A 65 -1.32 -6.53 18.78
N ASP A 66 -2.06 -5.60 18.16
CA ASP A 66 -3.28 -5.00 18.73
C ASP A 66 -4.57 -5.39 18.00
N GLY A 67 -4.49 -6.27 16.99
CA GLY A 67 -5.56 -6.53 16.04
C GLY A 67 -5.98 -5.28 15.23
N THR A 68 -6.66 -5.46 14.10
CA THR A 68 -7.39 -4.37 13.44
C THR A 68 -8.88 -4.49 13.67
N ALA A 69 -9.39 -5.72 13.77
CA ALA A 69 -10.79 -6.00 14.07
C ALA A 69 -11.01 -6.34 15.56
N SER A 70 -12.24 -6.11 16.05
CA SER A 70 -12.68 -6.64 17.35
C SER A 70 -12.73 -8.17 17.30
N ASP A 71 -12.50 -8.86 18.43
CA ASP A 71 -12.57 -10.33 18.52
C ASP A 71 -13.90 -10.92 18.03
N ARG A 72 -14.99 -10.14 18.06
CA ARG A 72 -16.32 -10.55 17.60
C ARG A 72 -16.59 -10.23 16.14
N HIS A 73 -15.62 -9.69 15.42
CA HIS A 73 -15.78 -9.29 14.03
C HIS A 73 -16.04 -10.52 13.14
N PRO A 74 -17.04 -10.48 12.23
CA PRO A 74 -17.34 -11.58 11.30
C PRO A 74 -16.16 -12.00 10.42
N LEU A 75 -15.16 -11.13 10.28
CA LEU A 75 -13.89 -11.41 9.62
C LEU A 75 -13.29 -12.75 10.09
N HIS A 76 -13.32 -13.00 11.41
CA HIS A 76 -12.65 -14.14 12.02
C HIS A 76 -13.30 -15.49 11.71
N THR A 77 -14.56 -15.49 11.25
CA THR A 77 -15.29 -16.69 10.87
C THR A 77 -15.49 -16.80 9.36
N LEU A 78 -15.68 -15.68 8.67
CA LEU A 78 -16.08 -15.63 7.26
C LEU A 78 -14.91 -15.49 6.27
N HIS A 79 -13.76 -14.94 6.67
CA HIS A 79 -12.63 -14.71 5.76
C HIS A 79 -11.34 -15.40 6.23
N LYS A 80 -11.37 -16.74 6.25
CA LYS A 80 -10.23 -17.58 6.63
C LYS A 80 -9.30 -17.91 5.46
N THR A 81 -9.83 -17.87 4.23
CA THR A 81 -9.08 -18.11 3.00
C THR A 81 -9.46 -17.06 1.96
N LEU A 82 -8.57 -16.84 1.00
CA LEU A 82 -8.86 -15.98 -0.13
C LEU A 82 -9.97 -16.59 -0.98
N CYS A 83 -10.99 -15.80 -1.31
CA CYS A 83 -12.00 -16.25 -2.25
C CYS A 83 -11.42 -16.29 -3.69
N PRO A 84 -11.93 -17.17 -4.56
CA PRO A 84 -11.47 -17.25 -5.95
C PRO A 84 -11.55 -15.92 -6.70
N GLN A 85 -12.59 -15.12 -6.44
CA GLN A 85 -12.79 -13.81 -7.09
C GLN A 85 -11.68 -12.82 -6.76
N ALA A 86 -11.17 -12.81 -5.53
CA ALA A 86 -10.05 -11.96 -5.11
C ALA A 86 -8.75 -12.42 -5.78
N VAL A 87 -8.53 -13.74 -5.89
CA VAL A 87 -7.39 -14.31 -6.62
C VAL A 87 -7.45 -13.92 -8.10
N ASP A 88 -8.61 -14.08 -8.75
CA ASP A 88 -8.80 -13.72 -10.16
C ASP A 88 -8.57 -12.22 -10.39
N ARG A 89 -9.01 -11.36 -9.46
CA ARG A 89 -8.77 -9.92 -9.50
C ARG A 89 -7.28 -9.60 -9.40
N ALA A 90 -6.58 -10.21 -8.44
CA ALA A 90 -5.14 -10.03 -8.29
C ALA A 90 -4.37 -10.45 -9.56
N GLU A 91 -4.73 -11.59 -10.16
CA GLU A 91 -4.11 -12.07 -11.40
C GLU A 91 -4.45 -11.18 -12.61
N ARG A 92 -5.68 -10.68 -12.71
CA ARG A 92 -6.08 -9.73 -13.75
C ARG A 92 -5.29 -8.43 -13.64
N PHE A 93 -5.17 -7.88 -12.43
CA PHE A 93 -4.35 -6.69 -12.20
C PHE A 93 -2.90 -6.96 -12.61
N ARG A 94 -2.31 -8.09 -12.16
CA ARG A 94 -0.93 -8.47 -12.49
C ARG A 94 -0.69 -8.60 -14.00
N SER A 95 -1.62 -9.19 -14.74
CA SER A 95 -1.50 -9.40 -16.19
C SER A 95 -1.64 -8.12 -17.02
N THR A 96 -2.28 -7.09 -16.48
CA THR A 96 -2.52 -5.81 -17.17
C THR A 96 -1.67 -4.65 -16.63
N PHE A 97 -0.90 -4.89 -15.56
CA PHE A 97 -0.10 -3.88 -14.89
C PHE A 97 1.06 -3.38 -15.76
N ASP A 98 1.08 -2.07 -16.00
CA ASP A 98 2.19 -1.39 -16.68
C ASP A 98 3.17 -0.79 -15.66
N PRO A 99 4.40 -1.31 -15.51
CA PRO A 99 5.37 -0.79 -14.52
C PRO A 99 5.80 0.66 -14.77
N ARG A 100 5.50 1.26 -15.94
CA ARG A 100 5.81 2.67 -16.24
C ARG A 100 4.93 3.66 -15.46
N VAL A 101 3.82 3.19 -14.88
CA VAL A 101 2.97 4.02 -14.02
C VAL A 101 3.66 4.35 -12.69
N LEU A 102 4.61 3.52 -12.26
CA LEU A 102 5.34 3.67 -11.00
C LEU A 102 6.13 4.98 -10.96
N LYS A 103 6.00 5.68 -9.84
CA LYS A 103 6.60 6.98 -9.56
C LYS A 103 7.64 6.83 -8.45
N PHE A 104 8.79 7.44 -8.66
CA PHE A 104 9.91 7.38 -7.73
C PHE A 104 10.42 8.77 -7.39
N LYS A 105 11.02 8.91 -6.20
CA LYS A 105 11.75 10.13 -5.84
C LYS A 105 12.92 10.30 -6.83
N PRO A 106 13.04 11.45 -7.53
CA PRO A 106 14.11 11.64 -8.51
C PRO A 106 15.51 11.45 -7.95
N GLN A 107 15.73 11.83 -6.69
CA GLN A 107 16.99 11.63 -6.00
C GLN A 107 17.34 10.15 -5.87
N LEU A 108 16.38 9.30 -5.50
CA LEU A 108 16.59 7.85 -5.36
C LEU A 108 17.02 7.23 -6.70
N CYS A 109 16.36 7.60 -7.81
CA CYS A 109 16.75 7.12 -9.14
C CYS A 109 18.16 7.57 -9.55
N ARG A 110 18.56 8.80 -9.20
CA ARG A 110 19.92 9.30 -9.48
C ARG A 110 20.97 8.57 -8.64
N GLU A 111 20.72 8.39 -7.35
CA GLU A 111 21.63 7.69 -6.45
C GLU A 111 21.79 6.20 -6.84
N TYR A 112 20.70 5.56 -7.26
CA TYR A 112 20.75 4.19 -7.77
C TYR A 112 21.60 4.06 -9.04
N GLN A 113 21.48 5.00 -9.98
CA GLN A 113 22.29 5.02 -11.21
C GLN A 113 23.77 5.31 -10.90
N ALA A 114 24.05 6.24 -9.99
CA ALA A 114 25.42 6.59 -9.61
C ALA A 114 26.14 5.52 -8.79
N ALA A 115 25.41 4.64 -8.10
CA ALA A 115 26.00 3.61 -7.27
C ALA A 115 26.67 2.51 -8.10
N ALA A 116 27.90 2.12 -7.73
CA ALA A 116 28.63 1.04 -8.39
C ALA A 116 27.90 -0.31 -8.23
N PRO A 117 27.76 -1.13 -9.29
CA PRO A 117 27.15 -2.46 -9.20
C PRO A 117 27.76 -3.29 -8.05
N ARG A 118 26.91 -4.05 -7.35
CA ARG A 118 27.29 -4.92 -6.21
C ARG A 118 27.84 -4.19 -4.97
N SER A 119 27.91 -2.86 -4.97
CA SER A 119 28.20 -2.09 -3.77
C SER A 119 27.03 -2.13 -2.78
N ARG A 120 27.31 -1.86 -1.50
CA ARG A 120 26.26 -1.70 -0.48
C ARG A 120 25.28 -0.59 -0.86
N ALA A 121 25.78 0.54 -1.35
CA ALA A 121 24.95 1.65 -1.80
C ALA A 121 23.97 1.21 -2.90
N PHE A 122 24.47 0.48 -3.90
CA PHE A 122 23.64 -0.06 -4.97
C PHE A 122 22.54 -0.98 -4.45
N SER A 123 22.89 -1.95 -3.60
CA SER A 123 21.92 -2.87 -3.02
C SER A 123 20.87 -2.16 -2.17
N THR A 124 21.27 -1.17 -1.36
CA THR A 124 20.32 -0.38 -0.56
C THR A 124 19.35 0.39 -1.45
N ARG A 125 19.85 1.13 -2.45
CA ARG A 125 18.97 1.90 -3.36
C ARG A 125 18.05 0.99 -4.17
N LEU A 126 18.51 -0.21 -4.55
CA LEU A 126 17.67 -1.21 -5.21
C LEU A 126 16.53 -1.68 -4.29
N ILE A 127 16.83 -2.01 -3.03
CA ILE A 127 15.83 -2.44 -2.05
C ILE A 127 14.78 -1.33 -1.83
N GLU A 128 15.21 -0.07 -1.71
CA GLU A 128 14.29 1.08 -1.57
C GLU A 128 13.38 1.23 -2.79
N LEU A 129 13.91 1.09 -4.01
CA LEU A 129 13.10 1.13 -5.23
C LEU A 129 12.13 -0.04 -5.33
N VAL A 130 12.55 -1.25 -4.92
CA VAL A 130 11.67 -2.43 -4.87
C VAL A 130 10.56 -2.22 -3.86
N ALA A 131 10.88 -1.79 -2.63
CA ALA A 131 9.88 -1.50 -1.60
C ALA A 131 8.86 -0.45 -2.07
N ALA A 132 9.34 0.66 -2.65
CA ALA A 132 8.47 1.69 -3.22
C ALA A 132 7.62 1.17 -4.39
N SER A 133 8.11 0.21 -5.17
CA SER A 133 7.35 -0.41 -6.27
C SER A 133 6.25 -1.30 -5.73
N ILE A 134 6.55 -2.18 -4.77
CA ILE A 134 5.58 -3.10 -4.17
C ILE A 134 4.48 -2.32 -3.44
N HIS A 135 4.84 -1.28 -2.69
CA HIS A 135 3.89 -0.36 -2.07
C HIS A 135 2.93 0.25 -3.09
N GLN A 136 3.45 0.81 -4.17
CA GLN A 136 2.62 1.42 -5.21
C GLN A 136 1.73 0.41 -5.94
N ILE A 137 2.21 -0.81 -6.18
CA ILE A 137 1.42 -1.90 -6.76
C ILE A 137 0.24 -2.21 -5.83
N ALA A 138 0.47 -2.36 -4.53
CA ALA A 138 -0.57 -2.57 -3.53
C ALA A 138 -1.62 -1.44 -3.53
N ALA A 139 -1.17 -0.18 -3.48
CA ALA A 139 -2.05 0.99 -3.52
C ALA A 139 -2.87 1.06 -4.83
N LEU A 140 -2.23 0.82 -5.98
CA LEU A 140 -2.89 0.82 -7.28
C LEU A 140 -3.93 -0.30 -7.40
N LEU A 141 -3.63 -1.48 -6.85
CA LEU A 141 -4.57 -2.60 -6.82
C LEU A 141 -5.80 -2.26 -5.99
N HIS A 142 -5.59 -1.69 -4.79
CA HIS A 142 -6.68 -1.27 -3.90
C HIS A 142 -7.62 -0.26 -4.57
N GLU A 143 -7.06 0.73 -5.28
CA GLU A 143 -7.83 1.70 -6.06
C GLU A 143 -8.48 1.09 -7.32
N SER A 144 -7.86 0.07 -7.91
CA SER A 144 -8.35 -0.56 -9.13
C SER A 144 -9.59 -1.39 -8.82
N ASP A 145 -10.76 -0.82 -9.07
CA ASP A 145 -12.08 -1.47 -9.06
C ASP A 145 -12.82 -1.45 -7.71
N ALA A 146 -13.30 -0.25 -7.34
CA ALA A 146 -14.27 0.00 -6.27
C ALA A 146 -15.73 -0.32 -6.66
N ARG A 147 -15.98 -0.96 -7.82
CA ARG A 147 -17.32 -0.96 -8.47
C ARG A 147 -18.19 -2.19 -8.25
N ALA A 148 -17.72 -3.21 -7.55
CA ALA A 148 -18.59 -4.27 -7.07
C ALA A 148 -17.98 -4.85 -5.80
N ASP A 149 -18.42 -4.34 -4.64
CA ASP A 149 -18.21 -5.08 -3.40
C ASP A 149 -18.90 -6.43 -3.58
N PRO A 150 -18.15 -7.54 -3.59
CA PRO A 150 -18.79 -8.82 -3.78
C PRO A 150 -19.67 -9.10 -2.55
N ASP A 151 -20.87 -9.63 -2.78
CA ASP A 151 -21.88 -9.82 -1.75
C ASP A 151 -21.35 -10.53 -0.49
N TRP A 152 -20.38 -11.44 -0.65
CA TRP A 152 -19.79 -12.19 0.46
C TRP A 152 -19.00 -11.33 1.46
N THR A 153 -18.54 -10.13 1.07
CA THR A 153 -17.83 -9.20 1.98
C THR A 153 -18.77 -8.29 2.75
N ARG A 154 -20.06 -8.25 2.39
CA ARG A 154 -21.04 -7.29 2.91
C ARG A 154 -21.09 -7.31 4.44
N ASP A 155 -21.32 -8.49 5.01
CA ASP A 155 -21.47 -8.66 6.47
C ASP A 155 -20.18 -8.30 7.23
N ILE A 156 -19.02 -8.46 6.60
CA ILE A 156 -17.73 -8.09 7.18
C ILE A 156 -17.54 -6.57 7.14
N LYS A 157 -17.82 -5.94 5.99
CA LYS A 157 -17.61 -4.50 5.78
C LYS A 157 -18.66 -3.62 6.46
N SER A 158 -19.88 -4.10 6.61
CA SER A 158 -20.97 -3.37 7.27
C SER A 158 -21.02 -3.61 8.79
N TRP A 159 -20.15 -4.47 9.32
CA TRP A 159 -20.12 -4.74 10.75
C TRP A 159 -19.76 -3.47 11.54
N THR A 160 -20.44 -3.29 12.66
CA THR A 160 -20.17 -2.20 13.60
C THR A 160 -20.05 -2.80 14.99
N ALA A 161 -19.09 -2.31 15.77
CA ALA A 161 -18.92 -2.77 17.14
C ALA A 161 -20.16 -2.43 17.98
N PRO A 162 -20.55 -3.29 18.93
CA PRO A 162 -21.57 -2.95 19.92
C PRO A 162 -21.17 -1.68 20.68
N GLU A 163 -22.14 -0.85 21.09
CA GLU A 163 -21.89 0.38 21.87
C GLU A 163 -21.09 0.12 23.16
N GLY A 164 -21.22 -1.08 23.74
CA GLY A 164 -20.49 -1.49 24.94
C GLY A 164 -19.06 -1.98 24.73
N ASP A 165 -18.54 -2.02 23.49
CA ASP A 165 -17.15 -2.43 23.20
C ASP A 165 -16.17 -1.28 23.47
N ALA A 166 -15.86 -1.05 24.75
CA ALA A 166 -15.02 0.07 25.19
C ALA A 166 -13.62 0.07 24.56
N VAL A 167 -13.05 -1.10 24.27
CA VAL A 167 -11.72 -1.22 23.66
C VAL A 167 -11.76 -0.77 22.20
N TRP A 168 -12.80 -1.18 21.45
CA TRP A 168 -13.02 -0.72 20.09
C TRP A 168 -13.18 0.80 20.03
N TRP A 169 -14.10 1.36 20.83
CA TRP A 169 -14.39 2.80 20.79
C TRP A 169 -13.27 3.68 21.33
N TYR A 170 -12.41 3.15 22.20
CA TYR A 170 -11.16 3.82 22.57
C TYR A 170 -10.17 3.89 21.40
N THR A 171 -10.11 2.83 20.59
CA THR A 171 -9.17 2.72 19.46
C THR A 171 -9.67 3.46 18.22
N PHE A 172 -10.99 3.48 18.03
CA PHE A 172 -11.69 4.00 16.86
C PHE A 172 -12.85 4.91 17.28
N PRO A 173 -12.54 6.08 17.89
CA PRO A 173 -13.57 6.97 18.43
C PRO A 173 -14.50 7.54 17.36
N ASP A 174 -14.02 7.66 16.12
CA ASP A 174 -14.77 8.22 14.99
C ASP A 174 -15.51 7.13 14.16
N GLY A 175 -15.56 5.89 14.65
CA GLY A 175 -16.14 4.77 13.92
C GLY A 175 -15.11 3.89 13.22
N PRO A 176 -15.56 2.87 12.47
CA PRO A 176 -14.69 1.88 11.86
C PRO A 176 -13.65 2.53 10.93
N PRO A 177 -12.42 2.00 10.86
CA PRO A 177 -11.41 2.52 9.97
C PRO A 177 -11.84 2.36 8.50
N PRO A 178 -11.33 3.19 7.58
CA PRO A 178 -11.70 3.10 6.16
C PRO A 178 -11.24 1.80 5.48
N THR A 179 -10.34 1.06 6.12
CA THR A 179 -9.87 -0.26 5.67
C THR A 179 -9.42 -1.08 6.88
N LEU A 180 -9.63 -2.39 6.83
CA LEU A 180 -9.06 -3.36 7.79
C LEU A 180 -7.64 -3.78 7.42
N LEU A 181 -7.17 -3.45 6.22
CA LEU A 181 -5.78 -3.64 5.79
C LEU A 181 -4.98 -2.40 6.23
N ARG A 182 -4.73 -2.24 7.53
CA ARG A 182 -4.00 -1.07 8.04
C ARG A 182 -3.02 -1.46 9.12
N HIS A 183 -2.00 -0.63 9.23
CA HIS A 183 -1.17 -0.58 10.43
C HIS A 183 -1.63 0.57 11.34
N LYS A 184 -1.66 0.35 12.66
CA LYS A 184 -2.24 1.32 13.63
C LYS A 184 -1.67 2.73 13.56
N TRP A 185 -0.39 2.85 13.22
CA TRP A 185 0.34 4.13 13.08
C TRP A 185 0.15 4.84 11.74
N TYR A 186 -0.53 4.25 10.77
CA TYR A 186 -0.79 4.84 9.45
C TYR A 186 -2.23 5.34 9.39
N CYS A 187 -2.55 6.35 10.21
CA CYS A 187 -3.91 6.90 10.37
C CYS A 187 -4.12 8.28 9.72
N ASP A 188 -3.04 8.98 9.37
CA ASP A 188 -3.10 10.33 8.78
C ASP A 188 -3.30 10.30 7.26
N TYR A 189 -4.39 9.67 6.81
CA TYR A 189 -4.64 9.43 5.37
C TYR A 189 -4.56 10.71 4.53
N ALA A 190 -4.98 11.86 5.07
CA ALA A 190 -4.94 13.15 4.38
C ALA A 190 -3.51 13.64 4.04
N GLN A 191 -2.48 13.11 4.71
CA GLN A 191 -1.07 13.44 4.43
C GLN A 191 -0.48 12.56 3.31
N TYR A 192 -1.13 11.45 2.96
CA TYR A 192 -0.60 10.52 1.97
C TYR A 192 -1.08 10.87 0.55
N PRO A 193 -0.20 10.82 -0.47
CA PRO A 193 -0.54 11.17 -1.84
C PRO A 193 -1.75 10.41 -2.42
N ARG A 194 -1.99 9.17 -1.96
CA ARG A 194 -3.10 8.30 -2.39
C ARG A 194 -4.08 8.00 -1.26
N GLY A 195 -4.06 8.77 -0.18
CA GLY A 195 -5.00 8.62 0.92
C GLY A 195 -4.91 7.24 1.59
N VAL A 196 -6.08 6.61 1.75
CA VAL A 196 -6.22 5.26 2.34
C VAL A 196 -5.43 4.21 1.56
N ALA A 197 -5.31 4.34 0.25
CA ALA A 197 -4.56 3.38 -0.57
C ALA A 197 -3.06 3.34 -0.23
N ASP A 198 -2.49 4.43 0.32
CA ASP A 198 -1.10 4.45 0.80
C ASP A 198 -0.93 3.86 2.22
N SER A 199 -2.01 3.47 2.88
CA SER A 199 -1.97 2.79 4.19
C SER A 199 -2.20 1.28 4.10
N VAL A 200 -2.57 0.76 2.93
CA VAL A 200 -2.83 -0.69 2.76
C VAL A 200 -1.54 -1.47 2.55
N GLY A 201 -1.35 -2.52 3.33
CA GLY A 201 -0.17 -3.39 3.24
C GLY A 201 -0.06 -4.34 4.41
#